data_AF-A0AAJ6QQL3-F1
#
_entry.id   AF-A0AAJ6QQL3-F1
#
_cell.length_a   1.000
_cell.length_b   1.000
_cell.length_c   1.000
_cell.angle_alpha   90.00
_cell.angle_beta   90.00
_cell.angle_gamma   90.00
#
_symmetry.space_group_name_H-M   'P 1'
#
loop_
_entity.id
_entity.type
_entity.pdbx_description
1 polymer ?
#
loop_
_entity_poly.entity_id
_entity_poly.type
_entity_poly.pdbx_seq_one_letter_code
_entity_poly.pdbx_strand_id
1 'polypeptide(L)'
;MAYINHPRFGQIWFVRDICGIMCAVMTWLLIMFAQAVVLIIILAPVFDTFFGAVNLIVFETLCFLACTSHIRTMVTDPGVVPQGTATKEAVDSLGLRENQVVYKCPKCCCIKPERAHHCSVCNRCIRKMDHHCPWVNNCIGENNQKFFVLFTMYIALVSSHSLFLAVKHLVGCINEEFRLCSQQAAPASIMVLLILLIFEALLFSIFTMVMFFTQIQAIIKDETGIEQLKKEAVRWRRQSARASLRAVFGRFSLTWFSPFTTVKLHEVAPSRCTYAV
;
A
#
# COMPACT_ATOMS: atom_id res chain seq x y z
N MET A 1 -22.00 -16.06 24.12
CA MET A 1 -20.57 -15.71 24.20
C MET A 1 -20.11 -15.20 22.84
N ALA A 2 -20.10 -13.88 22.64
CA ALA A 2 -19.54 -13.29 21.43
C ALA A 2 -18.01 -13.24 21.58
N TYR A 3 -17.29 -13.98 20.74
CA TYR A 3 -15.83 -13.92 20.69
C TYR A 3 -15.40 -12.53 20.22
N ILE A 4 -15.00 -11.70 21.18
CA ILE A 4 -14.25 -10.47 20.92
C ILE A 4 -12.83 -10.89 20.49
N ASN A 5 -12.67 -11.26 19.23
CA ASN A 5 -11.35 -11.35 18.62
C ASN A 5 -10.93 -9.94 18.19
N HIS A 6 -10.62 -9.09 19.18
CA HIS A 6 -9.68 -8.00 18.93
C HIS A 6 -8.34 -8.65 18.55
N PRO A 7 -7.72 -8.28 17.43
CA PRO A 7 -6.34 -8.67 17.22
C PRO A 7 -5.50 -8.08 18.35
N ARG A 8 -5.01 -8.96 19.22
CA ARG A 8 -4.04 -8.60 20.25
C ARG A 8 -2.81 -8.00 19.55
N PHE A 9 -2.15 -7.04 20.18
CA PHE A 9 -0.84 -6.54 19.73
C PHE A 9 0.05 -7.74 19.37
N GLY A 10 0.45 -7.85 18.10
CA GLY A 10 1.25 -8.98 17.60
C GLY A 10 0.51 -10.07 16.80
N GLN A 11 -0.82 -10.00 16.60
CA GLN A 11 -1.49 -10.89 15.64
C GLN A 11 -1.31 -10.42 14.19
N ILE A 12 -0.85 -11.33 13.35
CA ILE A 12 -0.74 -11.16 11.89
C ILE A 12 -2.15 -11.10 11.31
N TRP A 13 -2.47 -10.03 10.58
CA TRP A 13 -3.71 -9.94 9.82
C TRP A 13 -3.55 -10.65 8.48
N PHE A 14 -4.52 -11.49 8.11
CA PHE A 14 -4.50 -12.18 6.82
C PHE A 14 -5.91 -12.50 6.34
N VAL A 15 -6.20 -12.18 5.08
CA VAL A 15 -7.50 -12.42 4.45
C VAL A 15 -7.41 -13.68 3.59
N ARG A 16 -8.38 -14.59 3.72
CA ARG A 16 -8.48 -15.81 2.90
C ARG A 16 -9.16 -15.52 1.55
N ASP A 17 -8.62 -14.57 0.81
CA ASP A 17 -9.06 -14.19 -0.54
C ASP A 17 -8.13 -14.84 -1.58
N ILE A 18 -8.64 -15.82 -2.33
CA ILE A 18 -7.84 -16.58 -3.32
C ILE A 18 -7.26 -15.63 -4.37
N CYS A 19 -8.07 -14.68 -4.87
CA CYS A 19 -7.63 -13.70 -5.85
C CYS A 19 -6.53 -12.80 -5.25
N GLY A 20 -6.73 -12.33 -4.03
CA GLY A 20 -5.73 -11.54 -3.29
C GLY A 20 -4.42 -12.29 -3.08
N ILE A 21 -4.46 -13.57 -2.70
CA ILE A 21 -3.27 -14.40 -2.52
C ILE A 21 -2.52 -14.56 -3.85
N MET A 22 -3.22 -14.87 -4.95
CA MET A 22 -2.61 -14.99 -6.28
C MET A 22 -1.95 -13.68 -6.72
N CYS A 23 -2.63 -12.55 -6.57
CA CYS A 23 -2.09 -11.23 -6.92
C CYS A 23 -0.87 -10.88 -6.07
N ALA A 24 -0.91 -11.16 -4.76
CA ALA A 24 0.24 -10.94 -3.89
C ALA A 24 1.44 -11.78 -4.33
N VAL A 25 1.28 -13.10 -4.53
CA VAL A 25 2.36 -13.97 -5.02
C VAL A 25 2.93 -13.47 -6.35
N MET A 26 2.07 -13.04 -7.27
CA MET A 26 2.49 -12.47 -8.54
C MET A 26 3.34 -11.21 -8.35
N THR A 27 3.00 -10.33 -7.40
CA THR A 27 3.85 -9.16 -7.05
C THR A 27 5.26 -9.60 -6.64
N TRP A 28 5.40 -10.64 -5.81
CA TRP A 28 6.71 -11.15 -5.41
C TRP A 28 7.50 -11.72 -6.60
N LEU A 29 6.84 -12.47 -7.49
CA LEU A 29 7.46 -13.02 -8.70
C LEU A 29 7.97 -11.93 -9.64
N LEU A 30 7.19 -10.86 -9.83
CA LEU A 30 7.57 -9.70 -10.65
C LEU A 30 8.80 -8.99 -10.05
N ILE A 31 8.78 -8.70 -8.74
CA ILE A 31 9.93 -8.09 -8.06
C ILE A 31 11.18 -8.95 -8.20
N MET A 32 11.06 -10.27 -8.00
CA MET A 32 12.20 -11.19 -8.14
C MET A 32 12.71 -11.27 -9.57
N PHE A 33 11.83 -11.26 -10.57
CA PHE A 33 12.21 -11.20 -11.98
C PHE A 33 12.99 -9.92 -12.27
N ALA A 34 12.45 -8.76 -11.89
CA ALA A 34 13.13 -7.48 -12.09
C ALA A 34 14.50 -7.44 -11.39
N GLN A 35 14.57 -7.94 -10.15
CA GLN A 35 15.83 -8.07 -9.41
C GLN A 35 16.84 -8.96 -10.13
N ALA A 36 16.43 -10.14 -10.60
CA ALA A 36 17.32 -11.05 -11.32
C ALA A 36 17.90 -10.40 -12.58
N VAL A 37 17.06 -9.74 -13.41
CA VAL A 37 17.52 -9.10 -14.64
C VAL A 37 18.44 -7.91 -14.33
N VAL A 38 18.06 -7.02 -13.41
CA VAL A 38 18.88 -5.85 -13.05
C VAL A 38 20.23 -6.26 -12.47
N LEU A 39 20.27 -7.22 -11.54
CA LEU A 39 21.51 -7.63 -10.90
C LEU A 39 22.42 -8.40 -11.85
N ILE A 40 21.90 -9.43 -12.52
CA ILE A 40 22.73 -10.39 -13.27
C ILE A 40 23.10 -9.84 -14.65
N ILE A 41 22.18 -9.17 -15.34
CA ILE A 41 22.40 -8.72 -16.72
C ILE A 41 22.98 -7.31 -16.74
N ILE A 42 22.46 -6.40 -15.91
CA ILE A 42 22.79 -4.97 -16.02
C ILE A 42 23.95 -4.57 -15.09
N LEU A 43 23.89 -4.94 -13.80
CA LEU A 43 24.85 -4.47 -12.81
C LEU A 43 26.07 -5.38 -12.63
N ALA A 44 25.94 -6.69 -12.76
CA ALA A 44 27.06 -7.62 -12.60
C ALA A 44 28.24 -7.34 -13.55
N PRO A 45 28.05 -6.93 -14.82
CA PRO A 45 29.18 -6.59 -15.69
C PRO A 45 29.93 -5.31 -15.31
N VAL A 46 29.36 -4.45 -14.45
CA VAL A 46 29.91 -3.12 -14.10
C VAL A 46 30.08 -2.96 -12.58
N PHE A 47 30.02 -4.05 -11.81
CA PHE A 47 29.96 -4.01 -10.34
C PHE A 47 31.18 -3.37 -9.68
N ASP A 48 32.34 -3.49 -10.33
CA ASP A 48 33.64 -2.97 -9.93
C ASP A 48 33.77 -1.46 -10.19
N THR A 49 32.88 -0.88 -10.98
CA THR A 49 32.84 0.56 -11.23
C THR A 49 32.09 1.30 -10.13
N PHE A 50 32.47 2.57 -9.90
CA PHE A 50 31.73 3.45 -8.98
C PHE A 50 30.25 3.57 -9.38
N PHE A 51 29.96 3.60 -10.68
CA PHE A 51 28.60 3.61 -11.20
C PHE A 51 27.83 2.35 -10.79
N GLY A 52 28.41 1.15 -11.00
CA GLY A 52 27.77 -0.11 -10.62
C GLY A 52 27.51 -0.21 -9.13
N ALA A 53 28.51 0.13 -8.30
CA ALA A 53 28.39 0.11 -6.84
C ALA A 53 27.26 1.02 -6.32
N VAL A 54 27.17 2.26 -6.82
CA VAL A 54 26.12 3.21 -6.39
C VAL A 54 24.74 2.72 -6.80
N ASN A 55 24.56 2.28 -8.06
CA ASN A 55 23.25 1.82 -8.53
C ASN A 55 22.82 0.51 -7.85
N LEU A 56 23.76 -0.38 -7.52
CA LEU A 56 23.48 -1.57 -6.72
C LEU A 56 22.92 -1.21 -5.35
N ILE A 57 23.58 -0.31 -4.62
CA ILE A 57 23.14 0.13 -3.28
C ILE A 57 21.74 0.77 -3.36
N VAL A 58 21.53 1.65 -4.35
CA VAL A 58 20.24 2.33 -4.54
C VAL A 58 19.15 1.32 -4.86
N PHE A 59 19.37 0.43 -5.83
CA PHE A 59 18.39 -0.56 -6.27
C PHE A 59 18.00 -1.52 -5.13
N GLU A 60 18.98 -2.10 -4.44
CA GLU A 60 18.72 -3.02 -3.33
C GLU A 60 17.99 -2.34 -2.16
N THR A 61 18.36 -1.09 -1.85
CA THR A 61 17.66 -0.32 -0.81
C THR A 61 16.20 -0.08 -1.18
N LEU A 62 15.92 0.30 -2.44
CA LEU A 62 14.56 0.51 -2.91
C LEU A 62 13.75 -0.80 -2.93
N CYS A 63 14.32 -1.90 -3.42
CA CYS A 63 13.70 -3.23 -3.39
C CYS A 63 13.35 -3.66 -1.97
N PHE A 64 14.28 -3.52 -1.03
CA PHE A 64 14.08 -3.86 0.37
C PHE A 64 12.94 -3.04 1.01
N LEU A 65 12.93 -1.73 0.77
CA LEU A 65 11.88 -0.84 1.27
C LEU A 65 10.51 -1.12 0.64
N ALA A 66 10.48 -1.43 -0.67
CA ALA A 66 9.26 -1.83 -1.37
C ALA A 66 8.68 -3.13 -0.80
N CYS A 67 9.50 -4.18 -0.67
CA CYS A 67 9.09 -5.47 -0.11
C CYS A 67 8.62 -5.33 1.34
N THR A 68 9.36 -4.59 2.16
CA THR A 68 8.98 -4.36 3.55
C THR A 68 7.65 -3.61 3.64
N SER A 69 7.46 -2.57 2.83
CA SER A 69 6.21 -1.80 2.79
C SER A 69 5.03 -2.66 2.32
N HIS A 70 5.26 -3.54 1.33
CA HIS A 70 4.28 -4.50 0.85
C HIS A 70 3.86 -5.47 1.95
N ILE A 71 4.82 -6.16 2.59
CA ILE A 71 4.55 -7.07 3.72
C ILE A 71 3.75 -6.34 4.79
N ARG A 72 4.20 -5.15 5.21
CA ARG A 72 3.53 -4.36 6.26
C ARG A 72 2.10 -4.02 5.85
N THR A 73 1.83 -3.71 4.59
CA THR A 73 0.47 -3.45 4.10
C THR A 73 -0.38 -4.72 4.14
N MET A 74 0.18 -5.87 3.75
CA MET A 74 -0.52 -7.16 3.76
C MET A 74 -0.91 -7.59 5.18
N VAL A 75 0.03 -7.51 6.13
CA VAL A 75 -0.11 -8.15 7.45
C VAL A 75 -0.60 -7.24 8.57
N THR A 76 -0.78 -5.94 8.30
CA THR A 76 -1.32 -4.99 9.27
C THR A 76 -2.84 -5.00 9.22
N ASP A 77 -3.49 -5.10 10.39
CA ASP A 77 -4.93 -4.88 10.53
C ASP A 77 -5.29 -3.50 9.97
N PRO A 78 -6.15 -3.41 8.93
CA PRO A 78 -6.48 -2.16 8.26
C PRO A 78 -7.34 -1.20 9.12
N GLY A 79 -7.78 -1.65 10.30
CA GLY A 79 -8.61 -0.90 11.22
C GLY A 79 -9.99 -1.53 11.37
N VAL A 80 -10.05 -2.84 11.58
CA VAL A 80 -11.31 -3.58 11.66
C VAL A 80 -12.16 -3.13 12.86
N VAL A 81 -13.46 -3.02 12.63
CA VAL A 81 -14.44 -2.79 13.68
C VAL A 81 -14.75 -4.14 14.36
N PRO A 82 -14.82 -4.18 15.70
CA PRO A 82 -15.21 -5.40 16.42
C PRO A 82 -16.66 -5.80 16.12
N GLN A 83 -16.89 -7.09 15.89
CA GLN A 83 -18.20 -7.66 15.59
C GLN A 83 -19.03 -7.83 16.87
N GLY A 84 -20.36 -7.89 16.71
CA GLY A 84 -21.28 -8.14 17.83
C GLY A 84 -21.39 -6.98 18.83
N THR A 85 -20.82 -5.81 18.52
CA THR A 85 -20.84 -4.63 19.38
C THR A 85 -22.17 -3.87 19.36
N ALA A 86 -23.11 -4.23 18.49
CA ALA A 86 -24.44 -3.62 18.44
C ALA A 86 -25.41 -4.16 19.51
N THR A 87 -24.94 -4.28 20.76
CA THR A 87 -25.79 -4.60 21.93
C THR A 87 -26.72 -3.43 22.26
N LYS A 88 -27.87 -3.69 22.90
CA LYS A 88 -28.80 -2.62 23.29
C LYS A 88 -28.12 -1.61 24.22
N GLU A 89 -27.36 -2.10 25.17
CA GLU A 89 -26.60 -1.30 26.16
C GLU A 89 -25.59 -0.38 25.47
N ALA A 90 -24.88 -0.90 24.46
CA ALA A 90 -23.93 -0.10 23.68
C ALA A 90 -24.63 1.01 22.86
N VAL A 91 -25.83 0.76 22.33
CA VAL A 91 -26.63 1.75 21.60
C VAL A 91 -27.18 2.81 22.55
N ASP A 92 -27.68 2.40 23.72
CA ASP A 92 -28.24 3.30 24.73
C ASP A 92 -27.16 4.19 25.37
N SER A 93 -25.94 3.66 25.54
CA SER A 93 -24.78 4.40 26.04
C SER A 93 -24.31 5.55 25.13
N LEU A 94 -24.80 5.60 23.88
CA LEU A 94 -24.41 6.64 22.92
C LEU A 94 -25.01 8.01 23.25
N GLY A 95 -26.01 8.09 24.16
CA GLY A 95 -26.63 9.35 24.54
C GLY A 95 -27.23 10.09 23.33
N LEU A 96 -27.88 9.35 22.44
CA LEU A 96 -28.44 9.87 21.19
C LEU A 96 -29.46 10.97 21.48
N ARG A 97 -29.39 12.07 20.71
CA ARG A 97 -30.44 13.09 20.70
C ARG A 97 -31.68 12.56 19.98
N GLU A 98 -32.84 13.13 20.25
CA GLU A 98 -34.05 12.83 19.46
C GLU A 98 -33.76 13.05 17.96
N ASN A 99 -34.17 12.09 17.13
CA ASN A 99 -33.92 12.00 15.66
C ASN A 99 -32.49 11.66 15.21
N GLN A 100 -31.61 11.21 16.11
CA GLN A 100 -30.27 10.79 15.73
C GLN A 100 -30.24 9.32 15.25
N VAL A 101 -29.95 9.08 13.96
CA VAL A 101 -29.97 7.74 13.36
C VAL A 101 -28.63 7.05 13.52
N VAL A 102 -28.60 5.80 14.03
CA VAL A 102 -27.35 5.03 14.14
C VAL A 102 -27.27 3.98 13.05
N TYR A 103 -26.24 4.04 12.21
CA TYR A 103 -26.02 3.01 11.20
C TYR A 103 -25.42 1.74 11.83
N LYS A 104 -26.01 0.59 11.52
CA LYS A 104 -25.53 -0.73 11.94
C LYS A 104 -25.17 -1.55 10.71
N CYS A 105 -24.15 -2.40 10.84
CA CYS A 105 -23.86 -3.41 9.83
C CYS A 105 -24.59 -4.72 10.19
N PRO A 106 -25.53 -5.21 9.36
CA PRO A 106 -26.25 -6.44 9.65
C PRO A 106 -25.33 -7.67 9.60
N LYS A 107 -24.34 -7.69 8.70
CA LYS A 107 -23.39 -8.81 8.55
C LYS A 107 -22.42 -8.94 9.72
N CYS A 108 -21.96 -7.82 10.27
CA CYS A 108 -21.02 -7.79 11.39
C CYS A 108 -21.70 -7.70 12.76
N CYS A 109 -23.02 -7.45 12.79
CA CYS A 109 -23.77 -7.09 13.99
C CYS A 109 -23.05 -6.01 14.84
N CYS A 110 -22.48 -5.01 14.18
CA CYS A 110 -21.71 -3.94 14.83
C CYS A 110 -22.34 -2.58 14.56
N ILE A 111 -22.16 -1.66 15.51
CA ILE A 111 -22.46 -0.25 15.28
C ILE A 111 -21.38 0.26 14.33
N LYS A 112 -21.76 0.98 13.28
CA LYS A 112 -20.86 1.44 12.24
C LYS A 112 -20.26 2.80 12.65
N PRO A 113 -18.95 2.89 12.93
CA PRO A 113 -18.31 4.19 13.13
C PRO A 113 -18.46 5.06 11.87
N GLU A 114 -18.38 6.37 12.05
CA GLU A 114 -18.32 7.30 10.92
C GLU A 114 -17.20 6.91 9.94
N ARG A 115 -17.46 7.02 8.63
CA ARG A 115 -16.52 6.66 7.54
C ARG A 115 -16.07 5.19 7.50
N ALA A 116 -16.59 4.32 8.36
CA ALA A 116 -16.34 2.88 8.20
C ALA A 116 -17.11 2.36 6.97
N HIS A 117 -16.69 1.26 6.36
CA HIS A 117 -17.49 0.54 5.36
C HIS A 117 -17.30 -0.97 5.50
N HIS A 118 -18.30 -1.76 5.12
CA HIS A 118 -18.22 -3.22 5.15
C HIS A 118 -17.60 -3.71 3.85
N CYS A 119 -16.46 -4.40 3.94
CA CYS A 119 -15.87 -5.13 2.82
C CYS A 119 -16.42 -6.55 2.80
N SER A 120 -17.06 -6.94 1.69
CA SER A 120 -17.58 -8.30 1.51
C SER A 120 -16.46 -9.34 1.39
N VAL A 121 -15.31 -8.98 0.83
CA VAL A 121 -14.16 -9.88 0.66
C VAL A 121 -13.50 -10.18 2.01
N CYS A 122 -13.23 -9.14 2.80
CA CYS A 122 -12.69 -9.31 4.16
C CYS A 122 -13.75 -9.80 5.16
N ASN A 123 -15.04 -9.73 4.81
CA ASN A 123 -16.19 -9.97 5.69
C ASN A 123 -16.15 -9.18 7.01
N ARG A 124 -15.65 -7.94 6.94
CA ARG A 124 -15.46 -7.06 8.10
C ARG A 124 -15.77 -5.61 7.76
N CYS A 125 -16.20 -4.86 8.77
CA CYS A 125 -16.26 -3.40 8.69
C CYS A 125 -14.86 -2.84 8.94
N ILE A 126 -14.38 -1.96 8.06
CA ILE A 126 -13.06 -1.34 8.13
C ILE A 126 -13.24 0.16 8.36
N ARG A 127 -12.52 0.76 9.33
CA ARG A 127 -12.54 2.19 9.62
C ARG A 127 -11.79 2.98 8.53
N LYS A 128 -12.36 4.11 8.11
CA LYS A 128 -11.89 4.92 6.96
C LYS A 128 -11.48 4.03 5.78
N MET A 129 -12.38 3.11 5.42
CA MET A 129 -12.11 2.16 4.34
C MET A 129 -11.91 2.93 3.03
N ASP A 130 -10.79 2.69 2.37
CA ASP A 130 -10.51 3.24 1.05
C ASP A 130 -10.94 2.24 -0.04
N HIS A 131 -10.31 1.08 -0.08
CA HIS A 131 -10.69 -0.01 -0.98
C HIS A 131 -10.16 -1.36 -0.49
N HIS A 132 -10.64 -2.46 -1.10
CA HIS A 132 -9.99 -3.77 -1.00
C HIS A 132 -9.00 -3.90 -2.14
N CYS A 133 -7.73 -4.16 -1.85
CA CYS A 133 -6.67 -4.25 -2.84
C CYS A 133 -6.17 -5.70 -2.95
N PRO A 134 -6.46 -6.41 -4.07
CA PRO A 134 -6.00 -7.77 -4.27
C PRO A 134 -4.48 -7.89 -4.24
N TRP A 135 -3.74 -6.89 -4.75
CA TRP A 135 -2.27 -6.89 -4.83
C TRP A 135 -1.56 -6.92 -3.47
N VAL A 136 -2.26 -6.58 -2.38
CA VAL A 136 -1.75 -6.68 -1.01
C VAL A 136 -2.59 -7.64 -0.15
N ASN A 137 -3.51 -8.40 -0.77
CA ASN A 137 -4.43 -9.32 -0.10
C ASN A 137 -5.08 -8.72 1.18
N ASN A 138 -5.45 -7.43 1.13
CA ASN A 138 -5.93 -6.71 2.28
C ASN A 138 -6.79 -5.49 1.88
N CYS A 139 -7.62 -5.02 2.80
CA CYS A 139 -8.20 -3.69 2.71
C CYS A 139 -7.16 -2.62 3.01
N ILE A 140 -7.31 -1.46 2.37
CA ILE A 140 -6.62 -0.24 2.73
C ILE A 140 -7.57 0.57 3.61
N GLY A 141 -7.13 0.87 4.82
CA GLY A 141 -7.91 1.62 5.82
C GLY A 141 -7.00 2.44 6.73
N GLU A 142 -7.59 3.00 7.78
CA GLU A 142 -6.93 3.95 8.68
C GLU A 142 -5.55 3.47 9.20
N ASN A 143 -5.44 2.18 9.57
CA ASN A 143 -4.26 1.68 10.27
C ASN A 143 -3.10 1.26 9.36
N ASN A 144 -3.35 1.03 8.06
CA ASN A 144 -2.32 0.57 7.11
C ASN A 144 -2.13 1.48 5.90
N GLN A 145 -2.88 2.59 5.79
CA GLN A 145 -2.76 3.56 4.69
C GLN A 145 -1.33 4.07 4.50
N LYS A 146 -0.59 4.33 5.59
CA LYS A 146 0.83 4.72 5.53
C LYS A 146 1.67 3.71 4.75
N PHE A 147 1.56 2.43 5.08
CA PHE A 147 2.36 1.37 4.46
C PHE A 147 2.00 1.21 2.99
N PHE A 148 0.72 1.36 2.63
CA PHE A 148 0.27 1.32 1.25
C PHE A 148 0.86 2.47 0.43
N VAL A 149 0.85 3.70 0.96
CA VAL A 149 1.45 4.85 0.27
C VAL A 149 2.95 4.64 0.06
N LEU A 150 3.67 4.15 1.08
CA LEU A 150 5.09 3.83 0.97
C LEU A 150 5.35 2.72 -0.04
N PHE A 151 4.53 1.68 -0.06
CA PHE A 151 4.61 0.60 -1.05
C PHE A 151 4.47 1.16 -2.48
N THR A 152 3.43 1.95 -2.77
CA THR A 152 3.25 2.55 -4.10
C THR A 152 4.39 3.49 -4.49
N MET A 153 4.92 4.27 -3.53
CA MET A 153 6.06 5.16 -3.76
C MET A 153 7.33 4.38 -4.10
N TYR A 154 7.66 3.36 -3.30
CA TYR A 154 8.89 2.59 -3.49
C TYR A 154 8.84 1.72 -4.75
N ILE A 155 7.68 1.18 -5.12
CA ILE A 155 7.52 0.52 -6.42
C ILE A 155 7.68 1.51 -7.57
N ALA A 156 7.09 2.71 -7.49
CA ALA A 156 7.26 3.72 -8.53
C ALA A 156 8.73 4.10 -8.71
N LEU A 157 9.47 4.27 -7.61
CA LEU A 157 10.90 4.59 -7.62
C LEU A 157 11.75 3.45 -8.18
N VAL A 158 11.56 2.22 -7.71
CA VAL A 158 12.37 1.07 -8.16
C VAL A 158 12.08 0.72 -9.62
N SER A 159 10.82 0.79 -10.06
CA SER A 159 10.46 0.59 -11.47
C SER A 159 11.04 1.69 -12.36
N SER A 160 10.97 2.95 -11.94
CA SER A 160 11.57 4.06 -12.71
C SER A 160 13.10 3.92 -12.79
N HIS A 161 13.75 3.51 -11.70
CA HIS A 161 15.19 3.26 -11.67
C HIS A 161 15.58 2.08 -12.57
N SER A 162 14.82 0.98 -12.53
CA SER A 162 15.01 -0.19 -13.39
C SER A 162 14.85 0.18 -14.87
N LEU A 163 13.84 0.98 -15.21
CA LEU A 163 13.62 1.47 -16.56
C LEU A 163 14.81 2.30 -17.06
N PHE A 164 15.31 3.22 -16.23
CA PHE A 164 16.51 4.01 -16.55
C PHE A 164 17.73 3.12 -16.82
N LEU A 165 18.00 2.15 -15.94
CA LEU A 165 19.12 1.22 -16.08
C LEU A 165 18.98 0.34 -17.34
N ALA A 166 17.79 -0.19 -17.58
CA ALA A 166 17.51 -1.04 -18.74
C ALA A 166 17.65 -0.28 -20.07
N VAL A 167 17.12 0.94 -20.16
CA VAL A 167 17.27 1.79 -21.36
C VAL A 167 18.73 2.15 -21.58
N LYS A 168 19.47 2.53 -20.53
CA LYS A 168 20.91 2.83 -20.64
C LYS A 168 21.70 1.63 -21.13
N HIS A 169 21.43 0.45 -20.58
CA HIS A 169 22.09 -0.79 -20.99
C HIS A 169 21.76 -1.15 -22.45
N LEU A 170 20.49 -1.04 -22.85
CA LEU A 170 20.05 -1.29 -24.22
C LEU A 170 20.70 -0.34 -25.24
N VAL A 171 20.73 0.96 -24.94
CA VAL A 171 21.40 1.97 -25.79
C VAL A 171 22.90 1.66 -25.90
N GLY A 172 23.55 1.27 -24.81
CA GLY A 172 24.95 0.84 -24.84
C GLY A 172 25.17 -0.36 -25.77
N CYS A 173 24.30 -1.37 -25.71
CA CYS A 173 24.41 -2.52 -26.60
C CYS A 173 24.15 -2.18 -28.07
N ILE A 174 23.26 -1.22 -28.37
CA ILE A 174 23.02 -0.77 -29.76
C ILE A 174 24.22 0.01 -30.30
N ASN A 175 24.76 0.94 -29.51
CA ASN A 175 25.84 1.83 -29.95
C ASN A 175 27.16 1.10 -30.20
N GLU A 176 27.43 0.02 -29.46
CA GLU A 176 28.64 -0.80 -29.59
C GLU A 176 28.46 -1.98 -30.56
N GLU A 177 27.60 -1.82 -31.58
CA GLU A 177 27.28 -2.83 -32.61
C GLU A 177 26.96 -4.23 -32.03
N PHE A 178 26.20 -4.27 -30.93
CA PHE A 178 25.88 -5.48 -30.18
C PHE A 178 27.07 -6.22 -29.57
N ARG A 179 28.33 -5.75 -29.64
CA ARG A 179 29.50 -6.52 -29.16
C ARG A 179 29.44 -6.86 -27.66
N LEU A 180 28.98 -5.93 -26.82
CA LEU A 180 28.80 -6.16 -25.37
C LEU A 180 27.75 -7.23 -25.06
N CYS A 181 26.69 -7.32 -25.87
CA CYS A 181 25.59 -8.25 -25.66
C CYS A 181 25.77 -9.57 -26.45
N SER A 182 26.47 -9.55 -27.59
CA SER A 182 26.67 -10.70 -28.49
C SER A 182 27.77 -11.64 -28.03
N GLN A 183 28.73 -11.14 -27.23
CA GLN A 183 29.77 -11.97 -26.61
C GLN A 183 29.26 -12.78 -25.40
N GLN A 184 28.03 -12.52 -24.94
CA GLN A 184 27.39 -13.33 -23.90
C GLN A 184 26.86 -14.63 -24.50
N ALA A 185 26.86 -15.71 -23.72
CA ALA A 185 26.55 -17.06 -24.21
C ALA A 185 25.13 -17.23 -24.83
N ALA A 186 24.19 -16.30 -24.58
CA ALA A 186 22.81 -16.38 -25.07
C ALA A 186 22.18 -15.00 -25.38
N PRO A 187 22.64 -14.28 -26.43
CA PRO A 187 22.30 -12.87 -26.66
C PRO A 187 20.80 -12.65 -26.91
N ALA A 188 20.14 -13.55 -27.63
CA ALA A 188 18.71 -13.44 -27.93
C ALA A 188 17.84 -13.53 -26.65
N SER A 189 18.18 -14.43 -25.73
CA SER A 189 17.44 -14.58 -24.47
C SER A 189 17.57 -13.35 -23.58
N ILE A 190 18.77 -12.74 -23.54
CA ILE A 190 19.05 -11.54 -22.77
C ILE A 190 18.27 -10.35 -23.31
N MET A 191 18.18 -10.20 -24.64
CA MET A 191 17.34 -9.18 -25.27
C MET A 191 15.87 -9.33 -24.89
N VAL A 192 15.34 -10.56 -24.91
CA VAL A 192 13.94 -10.82 -24.50
C VAL A 192 13.74 -10.42 -23.03
N LEU A 193 14.64 -10.81 -22.13
CA LEU A 193 14.56 -10.46 -20.71
C LEU A 193 14.61 -8.94 -20.47
N LEU A 194 15.48 -8.22 -21.18
CA LEU A 194 15.58 -6.76 -21.11
C LEU A 194 14.29 -6.07 -21.62
N ILE A 195 13.73 -6.56 -22.73
CA ILE A 195 12.47 -6.03 -23.26
C ILE A 195 11.33 -6.25 -22.26
N LEU A 196 11.21 -7.45 -21.69
CA LEU A 196 10.22 -7.75 -20.65
C LEU A 196 10.38 -6.86 -19.43
N LEU A 197 11.63 -6.64 -18.96
CA LEU A 197 11.92 -5.72 -17.87
C LEU A 197 11.49 -4.29 -18.20
N ILE A 198 11.74 -3.79 -19.41
CA ILE A 198 11.33 -2.44 -19.83
C ILE A 198 9.81 -2.30 -19.80
N PHE A 199 9.07 -3.28 -20.33
CA PHE A 199 7.61 -3.25 -20.31
C PHE A 199 7.05 -3.30 -18.89
N GLU A 200 7.57 -4.19 -18.05
CA GLU A 200 7.20 -4.28 -16.64
C GLU A 200 7.48 -2.96 -15.90
N ALA A 201 8.70 -2.46 -16.03
CA ALA A 201 9.15 -1.26 -15.35
C ALA A 201 8.35 -0.02 -15.78
N LEU A 202 8.03 0.12 -17.06
CA LEU A 202 7.19 1.21 -17.57
C LEU A 202 5.77 1.12 -17.03
N LEU A 203 5.14 -0.06 -17.12
CA LEU A 203 3.77 -0.27 -16.67
C LEU A 203 3.63 0.02 -15.17
N PHE A 204 4.50 -0.57 -14.34
CA PHE A 204 4.42 -0.42 -12.89
C PHE A 204 4.89 0.96 -12.43
N SER A 205 5.85 1.60 -13.10
CA SER A 205 6.22 3.00 -12.81
C SER A 205 5.02 3.91 -12.97
N ILE A 206 4.32 3.87 -14.12
CA ILE A 206 3.16 4.73 -14.37
C ILE A 206 2.02 4.41 -13.40
N PHE A 207 1.63 3.13 -13.31
CA PHE A 207 0.49 2.73 -12.49
C PHE A 207 0.68 3.09 -11.01
N THR A 208 1.84 2.75 -10.43
CA THR A 208 2.08 2.99 -9.00
C THR A 208 2.36 4.46 -8.70
N MET A 209 2.93 5.22 -9.63
CA MET A 209 3.08 6.67 -9.50
C MET A 209 1.72 7.36 -9.44
N VAL A 210 0.77 6.99 -10.32
CA VAL A 210 -0.60 7.50 -10.28
C VAL A 210 -1.26 7.15 -8.94
N MET A 211 -1.18 5.89 -8.51
CA MET A 211 -1.74 5.45 -7.23
C MET A 211 -1.12 6.19 -6.03
N PHE A 212 0.19 6.45 -6.05
CA PHE A 212 0.86 7.22 -5.01
C PHE A 212 0.27 8.64 -4.90
N PHE A 213 0.16 9.34 -6.04
CA PHE A 213 -0.37 10.70 -6.03
C PHE A 213 -1.86 10.77 -5.68
N THR A 214 -2.67 9.81 -6.13
CA THR A 214 -4.09 9.77 -5.75
C THR A 214 -4.25 9.55 -4.25
N GLN A 215 -3.45 8.66 -3.63
CA GLN A 215 -3.48 8.46 -2.18
C GLN A 215 -3.04 9.71 -1.41
N ILE A 216 -1.98 10.40 -1.85
CA ILE A 216 -1.54 11.64 -1.22
C ILE A 216 -2.63 12.72 -1.31
N GLN A 217 -3.27 12.85 -2.48
CA GLN A 217 -4.39 13.79 -2.67
C GLN A 217 -5.59 13.44 -1.79
N ALA A 218 -5.95 12.17 -1.69
CA ALA A 218 -7.01 11.67 -0.81
C ALA A 218 -6.75 12.04 0.66
N ILE A 219 -5.51 11.84 1.13
CA ILE A 219 -5.09 12.22 2.48
C ILE A 219 -5.19 13.75 2.68
N ILE A 220 -4.67 14.55 1.74
CA ILE A 220 -4.68 16.01 1.83
C ILE A 220 -6.11 16.57 1.86
N LYS A 221 -7.03 15.97 1.10
CA LYS A 221 -8.44 16.36 1.04
C LYS A 221 -9.29 15.77 2.18
N ASP A 222 -8.71 14.89 3.01
CA ASP A 222 -9.41 14.12 4.04
C ASP A 222 -10.60 13.31 3.50
N GLU A 223 -10.41 12.69 2.32
CA GLU A 223 -11.41 11.88 1.62
C GLU A 223 -10.87 10.48 1.36
N THR A 224 -11.73 9.45 1.48
CA THR A 224 -11.43 8.08 1.03
C THR A 224 -11.91 7.87 -0.40
N GLY A 225 -11.39 6.84 -1.08
CA GLY A 225 -11.85 6.44 -2.42
C GLY A 225 -13.37 6.18 -2.50
N ILE A 226 -13.95 5.59 -1.45
CA ILE A 226 -15.41 5.39 -1.37
C ILE A 226 -16.16 6.72 -1.29
N GLU A 227 -15.68 7.66 -0.47
CA GLU A 227 -16.29 8.98 -0.30
C GLU A 227 -16.26 9.78 -1.62
N GLN A 228 -15.13 9.72 -2.34
CA GLN A 228 -14.97 10.36 -3.64
C GLN A 228 -15.94 9.80 -4.69
N LEU A 229 -16.10 8.47 -4.75
CA LEU A 229 -16.98 7.81 -5.73
C LEU A 229 -18.46 8.04 -5.44
N LYS A 230 -18.85 8.00 -4.17
CA LYS A 230 -20.25 8.14 -3.79
C LYS A 230 -20.73 9.59 -3.74
N LYS A 231 -19.82 10.57 -3.75
CA LYS A 231 -20.13 12.00 -3.57
C LYS A 231 -21.01 12.22 -2.32
N GLU A 232 -20.75 11.46 -1.25
CA GLU A 232 -21.53 11.57 -0.01
C GLU A 232 -21.41 13.01 0.54
N ALA A 233 -22.55 13.61 0.91
CA ALA A 233 -22.53 14.92 1.56
C ALA A 233 -21.69 14.81 2.84
N VAL A 234 -20.68 15.66 2.96
CA VAL A 234 -19.72 15.62 4.08
C VAL A 234 -20.47 15.93 5.38
N ARG A 235 -20.64 14.92 6.23
CA ARG A 235 -21.28 15.05 7.55
C ARG A 235 -20.29 15.31 8.69
N TRP A 236 -19.01 15.03 8.44
CA TRP A 236 -17.91 15.27 9.38
C TRP A 236 -17.24 16.63 9.16
N ARG A 237 -16.54 17.10 10.17
CA ARG A 237 -15.62 18.23 10.01
C ARG A 237 -14.36 17.76 9.29
N ARG A 238 -14.13 18.23 8.05
CA ARG A 238 -12.88 17.99 7.32
C ARG A 238 -11.68 18.48 8.12
N GLN A 239 -10.66 17.64 8.20
CA GLN A 239 -9.37 18.01 8.77
C GLN A 239 -8.59 18.92 7.80
N SER A 240 -7.68 19.72 8.36
CA SER A 240 -6.73 20.45 7.51
C SER A 240 -5.70 19.49 6.93
N ALA A 241 -5.15 19.80 5.75
CA ALA A 241 -4.14 18.96 5.09
C ALA A 241 -3.00 18.54 6.02
N ARG A 242 -2.51 19.46 6.87
CA ARG A 242 -1.47 19.17 7.87
C ARG A 242 -1.92 18.19 8.93
N ALA A 243 -3.17 18.29 9.39
CA ALA A 243 -3.73 17.38 10.38
C ALA A 243 -3.93 15.97 9.78
N SER A 244 -4.43 15.87 8.55
CA SER A 244 -4.62 14.59 7.86
C SER A 244 -3.29 13.89 7.58
N LEU A 245 -2.28 14.62 7.07
CA LEU A 245 -0.95 14.07 6.87
C LEU A 245 -0.33 13.60 8.20
N ARG A 246 -0.51 14.38 9.28
CA ARG A 246 -0.03 13.99 10.61
C ARG A 246 -0.76 12.77 11.17
N ALA A 247 -2.05 12.59 10.85
CA ALA A 247 -2.80 11.41 11.25
C ALA A 247 -2.26 10.13 10.60
N VAL A 248 -1.83 10.20 9.33
CA VAL A 248 -1.32 9.04 8.58
C VAL A 248 0.17 8.80 8.84
N PHE A 249 1.00 9.83 8.80
CA PHE A 249 2.46 9.71 8.84
C PHE A 249 3.09 10.06 10.19
N GLY A 250 2.34 10.70 11.09
CA GLY A 250 2.86 11.23 12.37
C GLY A 250 3.48 12.62 12.22
N ARG A 251 4.25 13.06 13.22
CA ARG A 251 4.99 14.34 13.11
C ARG A 251 6.04 14.23 12.01
N PHE A 252 6.22 15.30 11.24
CA PHE A 252 7.19 15.33 10.14
C PHE A 252 8.58 14.97 10.64
N SER A 253 9.15 13.90 10.09
CA SER A 253 10.49 13.39 10.37
C SER A 253 10.87 12.33 9.33
N LEU A 254 12.11 11.84 9.36
CA LEU A 254 12.56 10.75 8.48
C LEU A 254 11.73 9.46 8.62
N THR A 255 10.98 9.29 9.71
CA THR A 255 10.11 8.11 9.90
C THR A 255 8.91 8.09 8.96
N TRP A 256 8.60 9.21 8.29
CA TRP A 256 7.56 9.26 7.26
C TRP A 256 7.81 8.26 6.15
N PHE A 257 9.09 8.12 5.77
CA PHE A 257 9.55 7.22 4.72
C PHE A 257 9.87 5.81 5.25
N SER A 258 9.81 5.58 6.56
CA SER A 258 10.16 4.28 7.14
C SER A 258 8.95 3.37 7.32
N PRO A 259 8.92 2.17 6.70
CA PRO A 259 7.86 1.18 6.92
C PRO A 259 7.96 0.47 8.29
N PHE A 260 9.03 0.72 9.06
CA PHE A 260 9.26 0.13 10.38
C PHE A 260 8.56 0.91 11.50
N THR A 261 7.96 2.05 11.20
CA THR A 261 7.35 2.92 12.21
C THR A 261 5.83 2.96 12.03
N THR A 262 5.13 2.66 13.12
CA THR A 262 3.66 2.76 13.21
C THR A 262 3.29 4.02 13.97
N VAL A 263 2.31 4.78 13.46
CA VAL A 263 1.77 5.93 14.19
C VAL A 263 0.88 5.40 15.30
N LYS A 264 1.23 5.69 16.57
CA LYS A 264 0.35 5.37 17.69
C LYS A 264 -0.85 6.32 17.65
N LEU A 265 -2.03 5.78 17.37
CA LEU A 265 -3.29 6.53 17.34
C LEU A 265 -3.60 7.27 18.67
N HIS A 266 -2.95 6.91 19.78
CA HIS A 266 -3.11 7.60 21.06
C HIS A 266 -2.42 8.98 21.15
N GLU A 267 -1.50 9.33 20.23
CA GLU A 267 -0.83 10.64 20.22
C GLU A 267 -1.52 11.68 19.33
N VAL A 268 -2.47 11.25 18.53
CA VAL A 268 -3.40 12.11 17.80
C VAL A 268 -4.70 12.03 18.59
N ALA A 269 -5.14 13.14 19.19
CA ALA A 269 -6.29 13.21 20.09
C ALA A 269 -7.39 12.21 19.69
N PRO A 270 -8.00 11.48 20.64
CA PRO A 270 -8.97 10.44 20.29
C PRO A 270 -9.99 11.10 19.36
N SER A 271 -9.99 10.70 18.09
CA SER A 271 -11.18 10.83 17.29
C SER A 271 -12.19 10.07 18.11
N ARG A 272 -13.02 10.78 18.88
CA ARG A 272 -14.24 10.22 19.44
C ARG A 272 -14.80 9.42 18.27
N CYS A 273 -14.97 8.11 18.43
CA CYS A 273 -15.71 7.36 17.44
C CYS A 273 -17.10 7.97 17.45
N THR A 274 -17.28 9.02 16.64
CA THR A 274 -18.56 9.55 16.28
C THR A 274 -19.17 8.41 15.48
N TYR A 275 -20.28 7.90 15.97
CA TYR A 275 -21.04 6.94 15.22
C TYR A 275 -21.60 7.67 14.00
N ALA A 276 -21.71 6.99 12.86
CA ALA A 276 -22.38 7.59 11.73
C ALA A 276 -23.80 7.97 12.18
N VAL A 277 -24.15 9.25 11.99
CA VAL A 277 -25.43 9.87 12.33
C VAL A 277 -26.11 10.32 11.04
#